data_AF-A0A357T9M6-F1
#
_entry.id   AF-A0A357T9M6-F1
#
_cell.length_a   1.000
_cell.length_b   1.000
_cell.length_c   1.000
_cell.angle_alpha   90.00
_cell.angle_beta   90.00
_cell.angle_gamma   90.00
#
_symmetry.space_group_name_H-M   'P 1'
#
loop_
_entity.id
_entity.type
_entity.pdbx_description
1 polymer ?
#
loop_
_entity_poly.entity_id
_entity_poly.type
_entity_poly.pdbx_seq_one_letter_code
_entity_poly.pdbx_strand_id
1 'polypeptide(L)'
;MLLSKNDKGGKMMFNNKKGFSLVELLIVLGISAILMAMSAPKYQGMVEKAQDLEQRSYVREALNYVDVHNLECPVDKRISDTVSLPNVPFLGEEEVYQKLMGKLVAPYDTATIGVLRVAVETGVRPSLPKEGTP
;
A
#
# COMPACT_ATOMS: atom_id res chain seq x y z
N MET A 1 18.01 -77.80 -34.69
CA MET A 1 17.73 -76.48 -35.30
C MET A 1 17.66 -75.48 -34.15
N LEU A 2 18.52 -74.47 -34.20
CA LEU A 2 18.71 -73.44 -33.17
C LEU A 2 17.52 -72.46 -33.15
N LEU A 3 17.19 -71.91 -31.98
CA LEU A 3 16.89 -70.48 -31.77
C LEU A 3 16.79 -70.22 -30.25
N SER A 4 17.86 -69.77 -29.62
CA SER A 4 18.19 -68.34 -29.37
C SER A 4 17.24 -67.68 -28.37
N LYS A 5 17.54 -67.86 -27.07
CA LYS A 5 17.00 -67.04 -25.98
C LYS A 5 17.49 -65.60 -26.13
N ASN A 6 16.56 -64.67 -26.24
CA ASN A 6 16.83 -63.23 -26.28
C ASN A 6 16.81 -62.66 -24.85
N ASP A 7 17.95 -62.76 -24.17
CA ASP A 7 18.22 -62.06 -22.91
C ASP A 7 18.58 -60.60 -23.20
N LYS A 8 17.56 -59.75 -23.36
CA LYS A 8 17.72 -58.29 -23.26
C LYS A 8 17.33 -57.86 -21.86
N GLY A 9 18.20 -58.20 -20.90
CA GLY A 9 18.24 -57.56 -19.59
C GLY A 9 18.56 -56.09 -19.78
N GLY A 10 17.53 -55.26 -19.87
CA GLY A 10 17.66 -53.80 -19.88
C GLY A 10 18.38 -53.35 -18.61
N LYS A 11 19.66 -53.02 -18.76
CA LYS A 11 20.48 -52.44 -17.70
C LYS A 11 19.88 -51.06 -17.39
N MET A 12 19.02 -50.98 -16.36
CA MET A 12 18.57 -49.70 -15.82
C MET A 12 19.80 -48.98 -15.27
N MET A 13 20.30 -48.00 -16.03
CA MET A 13 21.32 -47.07 -15.55
C MET A 13 20.63 -46.19 -14.49
N PHE A 14 20.79 -46.55 -13.21
CA PHE A 14 20.48 -45.63 -12.13
C PHE A 14 21.44 -44.45 -12.23
N ASN A 15 20.96 -43.34 -12.80
CA ASN A 15 21.65 -42.07 -12.74
C ASN A 15 21.75 -41.68 -11.26
N ASN A 16 22.95 -41.75 -10.70
CA ASN A 16 23.28 -41.20 -9.39
C ASN A 16 23.16 -39.67 -9.46
N LYS A 17 21.94 -39.15 -9.33
CA LYS A 17 21.71 -37.72 -9.12
C LYS A 17 22.28 -37.40 -7.74
N LYS A 18 23.37 -36.63 -7.68
CA LYS A 18 23.90 -36.10 -6.42
C LYS A 18 22.78 -35.28 -5.77
N GLY A 19 22.25 -35.78 -4.65
CA GLY A 19 21.24 -35.09 -3.86
C GLY A 19 21.87 -33.92 -3.10
N PHE A 20 21.02 -32.98 -2.69
CA PHE A 20 21.41 -31.82 -1.88
C PHE A 20 21.88 -32.29 -0.50
N SER A 21 23.04 -31.82 -0.05
CA SER A 21 23.56 -32.14 1.28
C SER A 21 22.81 -31.37 2.36
N LEU A 22 22.61 -31.99 3.53
CA LEU A 22 22.04 -31.32 4.70
C LEU A 22 22.89 -30.10 5.11
N VAL A 23 24.22 -30.22 4.98
CA VAL A 23 25.16 -29.14 5.26
C VAL A 23 25.01 -27.99 4.26
N GLU A 24 24.77 -28.30 2.98
CA GLU A 24 24.52 -27.27 1.96
C GLU A 24 23.26 -26.46 2.29
N LEU A 25 22.20 -27.13 2.75
CA LEU A 25 20.98 -26.44 3.21
C LEU A 25 21.24 -25.56 4.43
N LEU A 26 22.04 -26.05 5.38
CA LEU A 26 22.29 -25.37 6.64
C LEU A 26 23.08 -24.07 6.44
N ILE A 27 24.07 -24.08 5.56
CA ILE A 27 24.84 -22.89 5.19
C ILE A 27 23.94 -21.87 4.47
N VAL A 28 23.10 -22.32 3.54
CA VAL A 28 22.16 -21.43 2.82
C VAL A 28 21.19 -20.76 3.80
N LEU A 29 20.60 -21.52 4.71
CA LEU A 29 19.71 -20.97 5.74
C LEU A 29 20.45 -19.99 6.65
N GLY A 30 21.67 -20.30 7.08
CA GLY A 30 22.50 -19.41 7.88
C GLY A 30 22.78 -18.07 7.21
N ILE A 31 23.18 -18.08 5.93
CA ILE A 31 23.43 -16.83 5.18
C ILE A 31 22.12 -16.07 4.94
N SER A 32 21.04 -16.77 4.58
CA SER A 32 19.73 -16.14 4.33
C SER A 32 19.17 -15.45 5.57
N ALA A 33 19.35 -16.02 6.76
CA ALA A 33 18.93 -15.43 8.03
C ALA A 33 19.66 -14.10 8.31
N ILE A 34 20.97 -14.05 8.06
CA ILE A 34 21.77 -12.82 8.22
C ILE A 34 21.28 -11.74 7.24
N LEU A 35 21.06 -12.09 5.98
CA LEU A 35 20.56 -11.16 4.97
C LEU A 35 19.17 -10.62 5.31
N MET A 36 18.25 -11.48 5.76
CA MET A 36 16.91 -11.06 6.18
C MET A 36 16.97 -10.11 7.38
N ALA A 37 17.80 -10.42 8.39
CA ALA A 37 17.96 -9.59 9.59
C ALA A 37 18.49 -8.19 9.24
N MET A 38 19.46 -8.08 8.34
CA MET A 38 19.99 -6.79 7.87
C MET A 38 18.98 -6.00 7.02
N SER A 39 18.06 -6.69 6.34
CA SER A 39 17.11 -6.06 5.42
C SER A 39 15.85 -5.51 6.12
N ALA A 40 15.47 -6.07 7.27
CA ALA A 40 14.27 -5.71 8.02
C ALA A 40 14.08 -4.19 8.29
N PRO A 41 15.06 -3.42 8.82
CA PRO A 41 14.82 -2.03 9.22
C PRO A 41 14.47 -1.09 8.05
N LYS A 42 14.87 -1.42 6.83
CA LYS A 42 14.57 -0.59 5.65
C LYS A 42 13.08 -0.64 5.27
N TYR A 43 12.40 -1.74 5.55
CA TYR A 43 11.00 -1.91 5.16
C TYR A 43 10.05 -1.05 6.01
N GLN A 44 10.37 -0.80 7.28
CA GLN A 44 9.48 -0.04 8.16
C GLN A 44 9.26 1.40 7.69
N GLY A 45 10.31 2.10 7.26
CA GLY A 45 10.18 3.45 6.72
C GLY A 45 9.56 3.52 5.32
N MET A 46 9.72 2.46 4.51
CA MET A 46 9.10 2.40 3.18
C MET A 46 7.58 2.21 3.26
N VAL A 47 7.09 1.42 4.21
CA VAL A 47 5.66 1.21 4.43
C VAL A 47 4.98 2.51 4.87
N GLU A 48 5.56 3.23 5.83
CA GLU A 48 5.02 4.52 6.29
C GLU A 48 4.97 5.54 5.15
N LYS A 49 6.03 5.61 4.34
CA LYS A 49 6.09 6.53 3.20
C LYS A 49 5.10 6.16 2.10
N ALA A 50 4.88 4.87 1.85
CA ALA A 50 3.87 4.40 0.90
C ALA A 50 2.46 4.73 1.38
N GLN A 51 2.18 4.55 2.68
CA GLN A 51 0.91 4.95 3.29
C GLN A 51 0.67 6.46 3.16
N ASP A 52 1.67 7.30 3.46
CA ASP A 52 1.54 8.76 3.34
C ASP A 52 1.27 9.19 1.88
N LEU A 53 1.91 8.54 0.90
CA LEU A 53 1.63 8.76 -0.52
C LEU A 53 0.20 8.34 -0.91
N GLU A 54 -0.28 7.21 -0.39
CA GLU A 54 -1.64 6.73 -0.62
C GLU A 54 -2.69 7.71 -0.06
N GLN A 55 -2.50 8.15 1.19
CA GLN A 55 -3.37 9.13 1.85
C GLN A 55 -3.44 10.44 1.06
N ARG A 56 -2.31 10.93 0.54
CA ARG A 56 -2.28 12.12 -0.31
C ARG A 56 -3.02 11.93 -1.63
N SER A 57 -2.96 10.74 -2.22
CA SER A 57 -3.71 10.44 -3.42
C SER A 57 -5.21 10.56 -3.19
N TYR A 58 -5.71 9.99 -2.08
CA TYR A 58 -7.13 10.09 -1.71
C TYR A 58 -7.55 11.53 -1.43
N VAL A 59 -6.73 12.29 -0.71
CA VAL A 59 -7.01 13.72 -0.45
C VAL A 59 -7.07 14.51 -1.75
N ARG A 60 -6.15 14.27 -2.69
CA ARG A 60 -6.13 14.96 -3.99
C ARG A 60 -7.40 14.69 -4.79
N GLU A 61 -7.88 13.45 -4.77
CA GLU A 61 -9.13 13.07 -5.41
C GLU A 61 -10.33 13.78 -4.76
N ALA A 62 -10.38 13.83 -3.43
CA ALA A 62 -11.43 14.53 -2.69
C ALA A 62 -11.41 16.05 -2.99
N LEU A 63 -10.24 16.68 -3.02
CA LEU A 63 -10.09 18.09 -3.38
C LEU A 63 -10.55 18.36 -4.82
N ASN A 64 -10.25 17.46 -5.75
CA ASN A 64 -10.73 17.58 -7.13
C ASN A 64 -12.27 17.52 -7.20
N TYR A 65 -12.91 16.65 -6.41
CA TYR A 65 -14.36 16.62 -6.30
C TYR A 65 -14.92 17.94 -5.74
N VAL A 66 -14.30 18.48 -4.69
CA VAL A 66 -14.67 19.79 -4.12
C VAL A 66 -14.55 20.91 -5.15
N ASP A 67 -13.45 20.93 -5.91
CA ASP A 67 -13.20 21.95 -6.92
C ASP A 67 -14.23 21.85 -8.05
N VAL A 68 -14.55 20.65 -8.54
CA VAL A 68 -15.62 20.45 -9.53
C VAL A 68 -16.98 20.90 -8.99
N HIS A 69 -17.33 20.51 -7.77
CA HIS A 69 -18.59 20.93 -7.14
C HIS A 69 -18.69 22.47 -7.01
N ASN A 70 -17.59 23.13 -6.63
CA ASN A 70 -17.52 24.58 -6.51
C ASN A 70 -17.62 25.33 -7.84
N LEU A 71 -17.26 24.67 -8.95
CA LEU A 71 -17.43 25.18 -10.31
C LEU A 71 -18.89 25.02 -10.79
N GLU A 72 -19.57 23.95 -10.41
CA GLU A 72 -20.96 23.68 -10.82
C GLU A 72 -22.00 24.45 -9.99
N CYS A 73 -21.71 24.71 -8.71
CA CYS A 73 -22.63 25.39 -7.82
C CYS A 73 -22.49 26.93 -7.85
N PRO A 74 -23.60 27.67 -7.63
CA PRO A 74 -23.56 29.10 -7.41
C PRO A 74 -22.77 29.44 -6.13
N VAL A 75 -22.24 30.67 -6.07
CA VAL A 75 -21.20 31.10 -5.10
C VAL A 75 -21.62 30.88 -3.65
N ASP A 76 -22.91 30.98 -3.36
CA ASP A 76 -23.53 30.81 -2.03
C ASP A 76 -23.49 29.38 -1.49
N LYS A 77 -23.28 28.37 -2.35
CA LYS A 77 -23.23 26.94 -1.98
C LYS A 77 -21.84 26.33 -2.11
N ARG A 78 -20.81 27.17 -2.33
CA ARG A 78 -19.43 26.70 -2.43
C ARG A 78 -18.93 26.21 -1.08
N ILE A 79 -18.17 25.13 -1.13
CA ILE A 79 -17.47 24.57 0.00
C ILE A 79 -16.25 25.47 0.28
N SER A 80 -16.18 26.01 1.50
CA SER A 80 -15.09 26.87 1.96
C SER A 80 -13.83 26.06 2.32
N ASP A 81 -12.66 26.66 2.12
CA ASP A 81 -11.37 26.07 2.48
C ASP A 81 -11.20 25.85 4.00
N THR A 82 -12.08 26.43 4.81
CA THR A 82 -12.12 26.26 6.27
C THR A 82 -12.85 24.99 6.72
N VAL A 83 -13.52 24.28 5.81
CA VAL A 83 -14.29 23.07 6.14
C VAL A 83 -13.36 21.85 6.18
N SER A 84 -13.48 21.03 7.24
CA SER A 84 -12.81 19.72 7.32
C SER A 84 -13.48 18.71 6.38
N LEU A 85 -12.71 17.79 5.81
CA LEU A 85 -13.24 16.76 4.88
C LEU A 85 -14.52 16.02 5.35
N PRO A 86 -14.69 15.66 6.64
CA PRO A 86 -15.90 14.95 7.09
C PRO A 86 -17.15 15.83 7.09
N ASN A 87 -16.99 17.15 7.02
CA ASN A 87 -18.10 18.10 7.00
C ASN A 87 -18.41 18.58 5.56
N VAL A 88 -17.71 18.02 4.56
CA VAL A 88 -17.99 18.30 3.16
C VAL A 88 -19.28 17.56 2.77
N PRO A 89 -20.28 18.26 2.20
CA PRO A 89 -21.52 17.62 1.77
C PRO A 89 -21.23 16.57 0.69
N PHE A 90 -21.50 15.30 1.01
CA PHE A 90 -21.37 14.18 0.09
C PHE A 90 -22.73 13.92 -0.59
N LEU A 91 -22.73 13.88 -1.93
CA LEU A 91 -23.94 13.67 -2.74
C LEU A 91 -24.12 12.21 -3.21
N GLY A 92 -23.31 11.28 -2.70
CA GLY A 92 -23.30 9.87 -3.09
C GLY A 92 -23.92 8.93 -2.04
N GLU A 93 -23.81 7.62 -2.29
CA GLU A 93 -24.30 6.57 -1.39
C GLU A 93 -23.59 6.59 -0.03
N GLU A 94 -24.34 6.57 1.05
CA GLU A 94 -23.83 6.71 2.43
C GLU A 94 -22.89 5.56 2.83
N GLU A 95 -23.04 4.38 2.22
CA GLU A 95 -22.12 3.25 2.36
C GLU A 95 -20.73 3.54 1.78
N VAL A 96 -20.67 4.28 0.67
CA VAL A 96 -19.43 4.73 0.05
C VAL A 96 -18.75 5.76 0.94
N TYR A 97 -19.51 6.68 1.53
CA TYR A 97 -19.00 7.68 2.46
C TYR A 97 -18.29 7.04 3.67
N GLN A 98 -18.93 6.06 4.32
CA GLN A 98 -18.35 5.36 5.47
C GLN A 98 -17.07 4.60 5.10
N LYS A 99 -17.03 3.99 3.91
CA LYS A 99 -15.86 3.28 3.40
C LYS A 99 -14.70 4.22 3.06
N LEU A 100 -14.99 5.45 2.64
CA LEU A 100 -13.98 6.47 2.36
C LEU A 100 -13.43 7.07 3.67
N MET A 101 -14.29 7.39 4.63
CA MET A 101 -13.86 7.91 5.94
C MET A 101 -13.05 6.89 6.73
N GLY A 102 -13.35 5.59 6.61
CA GLY A 102 -12.54 4.53 7.20
C GLY A 102 -11.16 4.33 6.56
N LYS A 103 -10.90 4.93 5.38
CA LYS A 103 -9.59 4.86 4.71
C LYS A 103 -8.68 6.02 5.05
N LEU A 104 -9.22 7.17 5.43
CA LEU A 104 -8.43 8.32 5.85
C LEU A 104 -8.00 8.15 7.30
N VAL A 105 -6.73 8.46 7.58
CA VAL A 105 -6.16 8.39 8.92
C VAL A 105 -5.68 9.77 9.34
N ALA A 106 -5.82 10.08 10.63
CA ALA A 106 -5.27 11.29 11.23
C ALA A 106 -3.80 11.52 10.79
N PRO A 107 -3.45 12.74 10.35
CA PRO A 107 -4.19 14.01 10.45
C PRO A 107 -5.00 14.38 9.20
N TYR A 108 -5.11 13.50 8.20
CA TYR A 108 -5.78 13.83 6.94
C TYR A 108 -7.30 13.88 7.06
N ASP A 109 -7.88 13.16 8.03
CA ASP A 109 -9.31 13.09 8.32
C ASP A 109 -9.90 14.37 8.93
N THR A 110 -9.09 15.13 9.67
CA THR A 110 -9.52 16.27 10.49
C THR A 110 -9.05 17.61 9.93
N ALA A 111 -8.07 17.59 9.03
CA ALA A 111 -7.55 18.77 8.37
C ALA A 111 -8.62 19.46 7.50
N THR A 112 -8.52 20.79 7.43
CA THR A 112 -9.37 21.61 6.56
C THR A 112 -8.92 21.50 5.11
N ILE A 113 -9.83 21.75 4.17
CA ILE A 113 -9.55 21.76 2.72
C ILE A 113 -8.33 22.63 2.38
N GLY A 114 -8.18 23.80 3.00
CA GLY A 114 -7.03 24.67 2.80
C GLY A 114 -5.71 24.05 3.25
N VAL A 115 -5.69 23.41 4.43
CA VAL A 115 -4.49 22.70 4.94
C VAL A 115 -4.15 21.51 4.06
N LEU A 116 -5.16 20.78 3.58
CA LEU A 116 -4.99 19.64 2.70
C LEU A 116 -4.45 20.04 1.32
N ARG A 117 -4.92 21.17 0.77
CA ARG A 117 -4.39 21.73 -0.48
C ARG A 117 -2.90 22.03 -0.36
N VAL A 118 -2.50 22.71 0.72
CA VAL A 118 -1.08 22.98 1.03
C VAL A 118 -0.29 21.67 1.21
N ALA A 119 -0.84 20.66 1.87
CA ALA A 119 -0.18 19.38 2.10
C ALA A 119 0.07 18.60 0.80
N VAL A 120 -0.91 18.63 -0.13
CA VAL A 120 -0.78 18.00 -1.46
C VAL A 120 0.26 18.73 -2.31
N GLU A 121 0.30 20.06 -2.25
CA GLU A 121 1.24 20.89 -3.03
C GLU A 121 2.68 20.82 -2.52
N THR A 122 2.86 20.91 -1.19
CA THR A 122 4.20 20.94 -0.56
C THR A 122 4.75 19.55 -0.31
N GLY A 123 3.90 18.51 -0.34
CA GLY A 123 4.27 17.17 0.04
C GLY A 123 4.67 17.06 1.52
N VAL A 124 4.15 17.95 2.37
CA VAL A 124 4.33 17.93 3.82
C VAL A 124 3.05 17.37 4.45
N ARG A 125 3.18 16.37 5.32
CA ARG A 125 2.04 15.80 6.05
C ARG A 125 1.38 16.90 6.90
N PRO A 126 0.04 17.04 6.89
CA PRO A 126 -0.64 17.99 7.75
C PRO A 126 -0.24 17.80 9.21
N SER A 127 -0.16 18.86 9.99
CA SER A 127 -0.07 18.72 11.44
C SER A 127 -1.45 18.35 11.99
N LEU A 128 -1.50 17.48 13.00
CA LEU A 128 -2.73 17.27 13.77
C LEU A 128 -3.25 18.64 14.24
N PRO A 129 -4.56 18.91 14.11
CA PRO A 129 -5.14 20.11 14.70
C PRO A 129 -4.83 20.08 16.20
N LYS A 130 -4.25 21.16 16.72
CA LYS A 130 -4.11 21.33 18.17
C LYS A 130 -5.52 21.40 18.72
N GLU A 131 -5.85 20.54 19.68
CA GLU A 131 -7.16 20.56 20.35
C GLU A 131 -7.51 22.01 20.75
N GLY A 132 -8.58 22.55 20.19
CA GLY A 132 -9.12 23.85 20.56
C GLY A 132 -8.83 25.03 19.63
N THR A 133 -9.11 24.92 18.33
CA THR A 133 -9.43 26.14 17.55
C THR A 133 -10.85 26.02 16.98
N PRO A 134 -11.73 27.01 17.24
CA PRO A 134 -13.15 26.98 16.88
C PRO A 134 -13.40 27.05 15.37
#